data_AF-A0A831M4R0-F1
#
_entry.id   AF-A0A831M4R0-F1
#
_cell.length_a   1.000
_cell.length_b   1.000
_cell.length_c   1.000
_cell.angle_alpha   90.00
_cell.angle_beta   90.00
_cell.angle_gamma   90.00
#
_symmetry.space_group_name_H-M   'P 1'
#
loop_
_entity.id
_entity.type
_entity.pdbx_description
1 polymer ?
#
loop_
_entity_poly.entity_id
_entity_poly.type
_entity_poly.pdbx_seq_one_letter_code
_entity_poly.pdbx_strand_id
1 'polypeptide(L)'
;MVATETVKTVLLVLLGLSILWIIIIVVRNDMQTIVRALIVAALLGLGLYYVSSTKLETLSFRAIKEDLFPVKARAYTYAKREGYVAGSPTTTFVFEDPGPPLSLAMMDGGKYMAIRDVRSVNVVLEYLGLPPVEEGVPELAAMTGKTLDADKYRWDDYAKGILLLERGICRDMTAAQTFPCIARITVTYR
;
A
#
# COMPACT_ATOMS: atom_id res chain seq x y z
N MET A 1 14.30 -7.98 6.34
CA MET A 1 14.45 -7.34 5.02
C MET A 1 15.76 -7.81 4.45
N VAL A 2 15.81 -8.21 3.19
CA VAL A 2 17.02 -8.76 2.58
C VAL A 2 17.32 -7.94 1.34
N ALA A 3 18.57 -7.51 1.19
CA ALA A 3 18.98 -6.70 0.04
C ALA A 3 18.79 -7.51 -1.24
N THR A 4 18.23 -6.88 -2.27
CA THR A 4 17.92 -7.53 -3.55
C THR A 4 19.17 -8.16 -4.18
N GLU A 5 20.33 -7.53 -4.03
CA GLU A 5 21.63 -8.04 -4.47
C GLU A 5 22.03 -9.36 -3.78
N THR A 6 21.72 -9.52 -2.48
CA THR A 6 22.01 -10.78 -1.77
C THR A 6 21.11 -11.91 -2.26
N VAL A 7 19.83 -11.63 -2.54
CA VAL A 7 18.90 -12.63 -3.09
C VAL A 7 19.28 -13.02 -4.52
N LYS A 8 19.67 -12.03 -5.34
CA LYS A 8 20.17 -12.26 -6.70
C LYS A 8 21.40 -13.16 -6.69
N THR A 9 22.35 -12.90 -5.79
CA THR A 9 23.56 -13.72 -5.64
C THR A 9 23.23 -15.16 -5.24
N VAL A 10 22.35 -15.35 -4.26
CA VAL A 10 21.92 -16.69 -3.81
C VAL A 10 21.22 -17.45 -4.93
N LEU A 11 20.30 -16.81 -5.65
CA LEU A 11 19.62 -17.41 -6.80
C LEU A 11 20.60 -17.81 -7.90
N LEU A 12 21.62 -17.00 -8.16
CA LEU A 12 22.65 -17.28 -9.17
C LEU A 12 23.50 -18.50 -8.79
N VAL A 13 23.90 -18.59 -7.50
CA VAL A 13 24.63 -19.76 -6.99
C VAL A 13 23.77 -21.04 -7.06
N LEU A 14 22.50 -20.96 -6.66
CA LEU A 14 21.56 -22.09 -6.76
C LEU A 14 21.31 -22.50 -8.21
N LEU A 15 21.19 -21.53 -9.14
CA LEU A 15 21.08 -21.80 -10.56
C LEU A 15 22.32 -22.54 -11.07
N GLY A 16 23.52 -22.07 -10.73
CA GLY A 16 24.78 -22.73 -11.08
C GLY A 16 24.85 -24.17 -10.57
N LEU A 17 24.47 -24.41 -9.32
CA LEU A 17 24.38 -25.76 -8.74
C LEU A 17 23.36 -26.65 -9.46
N SER A 18 22.21 -26.09 -9.87
CA SER A 18 21.19 -26.85 -10.61
C SER A 18 21.65 -27.24 -12.01
N ILE A 19 22.39 -26.37 -12.70
CA ILE A 19 23.00 -26.69 -14.01
C ILE A 19 24.05 -27.79 -13.84
N LEU A 20 24.89 -27.70 -12.80
CA LEU A 20 25.89 -28.73 -12.51
C LEU A 20 25.24 -30.08 -12.20
N TRP A 21 24.11 -30.06 -11.48
CA TRP A 21 23.32 -31.26 -11.22
C TRP A 21 22.74 -31.86 -12.52
N ILE A 22 22.22 -31.03 -13.43
CA ILE A 22 21.75 -31.48 -14.76
C ILE A 22 22.88 -32.17 -15.53
N ILE A 23 24.09 -31.60 -15.55
CA ILE A 23 25.24 -32.19 -16.23
C ILE A 23 25.56 -33.59 -15.68
N ILE A 24 25.56 -33.76 -14.36
CA ILE A 24 25.81 -35.06 -13.71
C ILE A 24 24.73 -36.10 -14.09
N ILE A 25 23.46 -35.69 -14.13
CA ILE A 25 22.35 -36.58 -14.47
C ILE A 25 22.44 -37.02 -15.95
N VAL A 26 22.79 -36.09 -16.86
CA VAL A 26 22.97 -36.39 -18.28
C VAL A 26 24.10 -37.41 -18.47
N VAL A 27 25.23 -37.26 -17.75
CA VAL A 27 26.34 -38.23 -17.79
C VAL A 27 25.93 -39.60 -17.24
N ARG A 28 25.04 -39.65 -16.24
CA ARG A 28 24.50 -40.89 -15.67
C ARG A 28 23.36 -41.51 -16.49
N ASN A 29 22.89 -40.86 -17.56
CA ASN A 29 21.80 -41.28 -18.43
C ASN A 29 20.47 -41.61 -17.69
N ASP A 30 20.20 -40.91 -16.60
CA ASP A 30 18.98 -41.12 -15.81
C ASP A 30 17.86 -40.18 -16.26
N MET A 31 17.14 -40.59 -17.31
CA MET A 31 16.11 -39.78 -17.99
C MET A 31 14.96 -39.34 -17.07
N GLN A 32 14.69 -40.07 -15.97
CA GLN A 32 13.59 -39.76 -15.06
C GLN A 32 13.89 -38.58 -14.15
N THR A 33 15.17 -38.35 -13.82
CA THR A 33 15.61 -37.21 -12.99
C THR A 33 15.92 -35.96 -13.80
N ILE A 34 16.19 -36.07 -15.11
CA ILE A 34 16.43 -34.92 -16.02
C ILE A 34 15.24 -33.95 -16.02
N VAL A 35 14.02 -34.46 -16.14
CA VAL A 35 12.81 -33.62 -16.21
C VAL A 35 12.61 -32.83 -14.90
N ARG A 36 12.86 -33.46 -13.75
CA ARG A 36 12.77 -32.78 -12.45
C ARG A 36 13.82 -31.68 -12.30
N ALA A 37 15.06 -31.96 -12.71
CA ALA A 37 16.13 -30.99 -12.66
C ALA A 37 15.89 -29.79 -13.60
N LEU A 38 15.33 -30.03 -14.79
CA LEU A 38 14.91 -28.98 -15.72
C LEU A 38 13.81 -28.08 -15.12
N ILE A 39 12.82 -28.65 -14.44
CA ILE A 39 11.76 -27.87 -13.78
C ILE A 39 12.36 -26.97 -12.68
N VAL A 40 13.27 -27.50 -11.86
CA VAL A 40 13.95 -26.73 -10.81
C VAL A 40 14.77 -25.59 -11.40
N ALA A 41 15.52 -25.85 -12.48
CA ALA A 41 16.30 -24.82 -13.17
C ALA A 41 15.40 -23.74 -13.80
N ALA A 42 14.27 -24.14 -14.40
CA ALA A 42 13.31 -23.19 -14.96
C ALA A 42 12.68 -22.28 -13.89
N LEU A 43 12.31 -22.84 -12.73
CA LEU A 43 11.78 -22.06 -11.60
C LEU A 43 12.83 -21.08 -11.05
N LEU A 44 14.07 -21.52 -10.89
CA LEU A 44 15.17 -20.65 -10.44
C LEU A 44 15.46 -19.54 -11.45
N GLY A 45 15.46 -19.86 -12.75
CA GLY A 45 15.64 -18.89 -13.82
C GLY A 45 14.54 -17.83 -13.87
N LEU A 46 13.28 -18.25 -13.72
CA LEU A 46 12.13 -17.35 -13.60
C LEU A 46 12.23 -16.44 -12.37
N GLY A 47 12.63 -16.99 -11.22
CA GLY A 47 12.87 -16.21 -10.00
C GLY A 47 13.97 -15.16 -10.18
N LEU A 48 15.05 -15.53 -10.85
CA LEU A 48 16.17 -14.63 -11.16
C LEU A 48 15.76 -13.51 -12.13
N TYR A 49 14.99 -13.85 -13.16
CA TYR A 49 14.44 -12.89 -14.11
C TYR A 49 13.51 -11.88 -13.44
N TYR A 50 12.63 -12.34 -12.55
CA TYR A 50 11.75 -11.46 -11.77
C TYR A 50 12.56 -10.54 -10.85
N VAL A 51 13.46 -11.10 -10.02
CA VAL A 51 14.30 -10.29 -9.12
C VAL A 51 15.14 -9.27 -9.88
N SER A 52 15.67 -9.63 -11.06
CA SER A 52 16.49 -8.73 -11.89
C SER A 52 15.69 -7.66 -12.63
N SER A 53 14.37 -7.82 -12.81
CA SER A 53 13.50 -6.82 -13.45
C SER A 53 12.84 -5.89 -12.43
N THR A 54 12.81 -6.26 -11.15
CA THR A 54 12.30 -5.41 -10.08
C THR A 54 13.25 -4.26 -9.77
N LYS A 55 12.73 -3.04 -9.56
CA LYS A 55 13.51 -1.85 -9.14
C LYS A 55 13.65 -1.71 -7.62
N LEU A 56 13.32 -2.75 -6.87
CA LEU A 56 13.26 -2.73 -5.40
C LEU A 56 14.67 -2.87 -4.82
N GLU A 57 15.12 -1.92 -3.99
CA GLU A 57 16.43 -2.00 -3.30
C GLU A 57 16.44 -3.02 -2.16
N THR A 58 15.27 -3.30 -1.55
CA THR A 58 15.11 -4.29 -0.50
C THR A 58 13.91 -5.20 -0.76
N LEU A 59 14.12 -6.51 -0.74
CA LEU A 59 13.05 -7.49 -0.85
C LEU A 59 12.48 -7.76 0.55
N SER A 60 11.19 -7.49 0.70
CA SER A 60 10.37 -7.95 1.82
C SER A 60 9.14 -8.67 1.28
N PHE A 61 8.64 -9.67 2.00
CA PHE A 61 7.41 -10.39 1.62
C PHE A 61 6.22 -9.44 1.42
N ARG A 62 6.21 -8.31 2.12
CA ARG A 62 5.19 -7.26 1.98
C ARG A 62 5.33 -6.51 0.66
N ALA A 63 6.56 -6.12 0.29
CA ALA A 63 6.84 -5.43 -0.97
C ALA A 63 6.55 -6.31 -2.20
N ILE A 64 6.93 -7.59 -2.16
CA ILE A 64 6.64 -8.55 -3.26
C ILE A 64 5.12 -8.75 -3.41
N LYS A 65 4.38 -8.82 -2.30
CA LYS A 65 2.92 -8.93 -2.34
C LYS A 65 2.27 -7.67 -2.94
N GLU A 66 2.78 -6.49 -2.59
CA GLU A 66 2.27 -5.21 -3.09
C GLU A 66 2.58 -5.00 -4.58
N ASP A 67 3.72 -5.50 -5.07
CA ASP A 67 4.10 -5.47 -6.50
C ASP A 67 3.30 -6.48 -7.35
N LEU A 68 3.13 -7.71 -6.86
CA LEU A 68 2.40 -8.77 -7.60
C LEU A 68 0.87 -8.62 -7.55
N PHE A 69 0.33 -7.98 -6.51
CA PHE A 69 -1.09 -7.75 -6.34
C PHE A 69 -1.34 -6.27 -6.03
N PRO A 70 -1.17 -5.37 -7.02
CA PRO A 70 -1.48 -3.97 -6.82
C PRO A 70 -2.95 -3.86 -6.44
N VAL A 71 -3.24 -3.15 -5.35
CA VAL A 71 -4.61 -2.81 -5.00
C VAL A 71 -5.15 -1.99 -6.15
N LYS A 72 -6.10 -2.56 -6.93
CA LYS A 72 -6.69 -1.87 -8.07
C LYS A 72 -7.17 -0.51 -7.61
N ALA A 73 -6.51 0.55 -8.06
CA ALA A 73 -6.94 1.92 -7.83
C ALA A 73 -8.34 2.05 -8.45
N ARG A 74 -9.39 2.01 -7.62
CA ARG A 74 -10.72 2.39 -8.09
C ARG A 74 -10.61 3.87 -8.45
N ALA A 75 -10.99 4.23 -9.66
CA ALA A 75 -11.10 5.63 -10.02
C ALA A 75 -12.21 6.23 -9.15
N TYR A 76 -11.83 7.09 -8.21
CA TYR A 76 -12.79 7.79 -7.35
C TYR A 76 -13.22 9.07 -8.04
N THR A 77 -14.52 9.33 -8.10
CA THR A 77 -15.04 10.64 -8.49
C THR A 77 -14.92 11.58 -7.30
N TYR A 78 -14.37 12.77 -7.54
CA TYR A 78 -14.22 13.78 -6.50
C TYR A 78 -14.38 15.19 -7.07
N ALA A 79 -14.88 16.08 -6.23
CA ALA A 79 -14.90 17.51 -6.50
C ALA A 79 -13.71 18.18 -5.78
N LYS A 80 -12.87 18.88 -6.54
CA LYS A 80 -11.80 19.72 -5.99
C LYS A 80 -12.32 21.14 -5.76
N ARG A 81 -12.07 21.68 -4.57
CA ARG A 81 -12.38 23.06 -4.20
C ARG A 81 -11.12 23.73 -3.67
N GLU A 82 -10.83 24.92 -4.14
CA GLU A 82 -9.74 25.75 -3.65
C GLU A 82 -10.31 26.94 -2.90
N GLY A 83 -9.65 27.35 -1.82
CA GLY A 83 -10.10 28.44 -0.97
C GLY A 83 -8.99 28.90 -0.04
N TYR A 84 -9.36 29.73 0.92
CA TYR A 84 -8.45 30.23 1.94
C TYR A 84 -9.09 30.06 3.32
N VAL A 85 -8.34 29.55 4.27
CA VAL A 85 -8.74 29.43 5.68
C VAL A 85 -7.73 30.18 6.51
N ALA A 86 -8.18 31.20 7.24
CA ALA A 86 -7.32 32.05 8.08
C ALA A 86 -6.08 32.62 7.34
N GLY A 87 -6.22 32.94 6.05
CA GLY A 87 -5.14 33.48 5.21
C GLY A 87 -4.24 32.42 4.55
N SER A 88 -4.33 31.15 4.96
CA SER A 88 -3.60 30.06 4.31
C SER A 88 -4.37 29.49 3.13
N PRO A 89 -3.72 29.21 1.97
CA PRO A 89 -4.37 28.53 0.87
C PRO A 89 -4.81 27.14 1.32
N THR A 90 -5.97 26.70 0.86
CA THR A 90 -6.56 25.41 1.22
C THR A 90 -7.11 24.73 -0.01
N THR A 91 -6.78 23.46 -0.19
CA THR A 91 -7.40 22.60 -1.21
C THR A 91 -8.20 21.51 -0.51
N THR A 92 -9.47 21.39 -0.89
CA THR A 92 -10.38 20.37 -0.39
C THR A 92 -10.81 19.45 -1.52
N PHE A 93 -10.68 18.15 -1.31
CA PHE A 93 -11.16 17.08 -2.17
C PHE A 93 -12.36 16.43 -1.49
N VAL A 94 -13.51 16.44 -2.14
CA VAL A 94 -14.75 15.84 -1.64
C VAL A 94 -15.07 14.65 -2.52
N PHE A 95 -15.13 13.46 -1.93
CA PHE A 95 -15.41 12.21 -2.67
C PHE A 95 -16.91 11.96 -2.76
N GLU A 96 -17.36 11.46 -3.90
CA GLU A 96 -18.73 10.99 -4.06
C GLU A 96 -18.84 9.51 -3.68
N ASP A 97 -20.06 9.06 -3.39
CA ASP A 97 -20.32 7.65 -3.09
C ASP A 97 -20.23 6.78 -4.37
N PRO A 98 -19.56 5.62 -4.34
CA PRO A 98 -18.82 5.04 -3.20
C PRO A 98 -17.39 5.61 -3.09
N GLY A 99 -17.10 6.25 -1.95
CA GLY A 99 -15.78 6.82 -1.66
C GLY A 99 -14.69 5.78 -1.34
N PRO A 100 -13.43 6.23 -1.21
CA PRO A 100 -12.31 5.35 -0.88
C PRO A 100 -12.48 4.66 0.49
N PRO A 101 -12.31 3.33 0.59
CA PRO A 101 -12.46 2.63 1.86
C PRO A 101 -11.35 3.01 2.84
N LEU A 102 -11.70 3.18 4.11
CA LEU A 102 -10.78 3.57 5.18
C LEU A 102 -10.62 2.44 6.19
N SER A 103 -9.37 2.04 6.47
CA SER A 103 -9.07 0.99 7.44
C SER A 103 -8.92 1.55 8.85
N LEU A 104 -9.84 1.18 9.75
CA LEU A 104 -9.89 1.69 11.13
C LEU A 104 -9.69 0.57 12.16
N ALA A 105 -9.10 0.94 13.30
CA ALA A 105 -9.02 0.13 14.51
C ALA A 105 -9.68 0.87 15.66
N MET A 106 -10.37 0.12 16.52
CA MET A 106 -10.95 0.66 17.74
C MET A 106 -9.87 0.96 18.78
N MET A 107 -10.05 2.06 19.50
CA MET A 107 -9.25 2.50 20.63
C MET A 107 -10.14 2.79 21.84
N ASP A 108 -9.55 2.80 23.04
CA ASP A 108 -10.23 3.12 24.31
C ASP A 108 -11.56 2.35 24.50
N GLY A 109 -11.50 1.02 24.32
CA GLY A 109 -12.68 0.15 24.45
C GLY A 109 -13.74 0.34 23.37
N GLY A 110 -13.41 1.00 22.25
CA GLY A 110 -14.33 1.26 21.13
C GLY A 110 -14.91 2.67 21.11
N LYS A 111 -14.50 3.55 22.03
CA LYS A 111 -14.97 4.93 22.07
C LYS A 111 -14.46 5.76 20.89
N TYR A 112 -13.21 5.53 20.48
CA TYR A 112 -12.58 6.24 19.38
C TYR A 112 -12.03 5.27 18.35
N MET A 113 -11.75 5.79 17.15
CA MET A 113 -11.14 5.05 16.06
C MET A 113 -9.76 5.61 15.75
N ALA A 114 -8.87 4.78 15.24
CA ALA A 114 -7.60 5.18 14.68
C ALA A 114 -7.37 4.55 13.32
N ILE A 115 -6.60 5.23 12.48
CA ILE A 115 -6.23 4.69 11.17
C ILE A 115 -5.26 3.54 11.39
N ARG A 116 -5.73 2.32 11.11
CA ARG A 116 -4.97 1.08 11.33
C ARG A 116 -3.91 0.86 10.26
N ASP A 117 -4.30 1.09 9.00
CA ASP A 117 -3.46 0.84 7.83
C ASP A 117 -3.35 2.10 7.00
N VAL A 118 -2.20 2.77 7.14
CA VAL A 118 -1.91 4.02 6.41
C VAL A 118 -1.91 3.82 4.89
N ARG A 119 -1.71 2.59 4.40
CA ARG A 119 -1.78 2.28 2.97
C ARG A 119 -3.14 2.65 2.37
N SER A 120 -4.22 2.47 3.13
CA SER A 120 -5.56 2.85 2.68
C SER A 120 -5.70 4.36 2.42
N VAL A 121 -4.93 5.18 3.13
CA VAL A 121 -4.85 6.63 2.93
C VAL A 121 -3.86 6.97 1.81
N ASN A 122 -2.67 6.39 1.83
CA ASN A 122 -1.60 6.72 0.87
C ASN A 122 -1.97 6.41 -0.58
N VAL A 123 -2.74 5.34 -0.84
CA VAL A 123 -3.25 5.06 -2.20
C VAL A 123 -4.12 6.21 -2.71
N VAL A 124 -4.90 6.82 -1.83
CA VAL A 124 -5.79 7.95 -2.18
C VAL A 124 -4.99 9.23 -2.34
N LEU A 125 -4.00 9.48 -1.47
CA LEU A 125 -3.10 10.61 -1.61
C LEU A 125 -2.31 10.54 -2.93
N GLU A 126 -1.80 9.37 -3.28
CA GLU A 126 -1.11 9.13 -4.55
C GLU A 126 -2.04 9.40 -5.74
N TYR A 127 -3.28 8.91 -5.70
CA TYR A 127 -4.29 9.19 -6.72
C TYR A 127 -4.60 10.68 -6.89
N LEU A 128 -4.51 11.46 -5.81
CA LEU A 128 -4.67 12.92 -5.82
C LEU A 128 -3.39 13.70 -6.17
N GLY A 129 -2.25 13.03 -6.38
CA GLY A 129 -0.95 13.69 -6.59
C GLY A 129 -0.40 14.38 -5.33
N LEU A 130 -0.75 13.84 -4.16
CA LEU A 130 -0.35 14.32 -2.85
C LEU A 130 0.73 13.41 -2.23
N PRO A 131 1.68 13.96 -1.44
CA PRO A 131 2.71 13.14 -0.80
C PRO A 131 2.10 12.15 0.21
N PRO A 132 2.72 10.99 0.43
CA PRO A 132 2.25 10.02 1.40
C PRO A 132 2.42 10.53 2.84
N VAL A 133 1.67 9.93 3.76
CA VAL A 133 1.90 10.04 5.21
C VAL A 133 2.65 8.81 5.73
N GLU A 134 3.43 9.00 6.80
CA GLU A 134 4.27 7.93 7.36
C GLU A 134 3.47 7.01 8.30
N GLU A 135 2.64 7.59 9.16
CA GLU A 135 1.95 6.87 10.23
C GLU A 135 0.44 7.17 10.28
N GLY A 136 -0.32 6.21 10.80
CA GLY A 136 -1.74 6.38 11.08
C GLY A 136 -1.93 7.17 12.37
N VAL A 137 -2.89 8.09 12.37
CA VAL A 137 -3.21 8.93 13.54
C VAL A 137 -4.51 8.49 14.20
N PRO A 138 -4.66 8.72 15.52
CA PRO A 138 -5.94 8.58 16.18
C PRO A 138 -6.92 9.65 15.68
N GLU A 139 -8.20 9.38 15.88
CA GLU A 139 -9.24 10.38 15.69
C GLU A 139 -8.98 11.61 16.55
N LEU A 140 -9.20 12.80 15.99
CA LEU A 140 -8.92 14.08 16.60
C LEU A 140 -9.75 14.30 17.88
N ALA A 141 -10.95 13.72 17.98
CA ALA A 141 -11.75 13.69 19.19
C ALA A 141 -11.06 12.96 20.36
N ALA A 142 -10.23 11.94 20.10
CA ALA A 142 -9.47 11.25 21.14
C ALA A 142 -8.44 12.19 21.80
N MET A 143 -7.87 13.10 21.01
CA MET A 143 -6.87 14.07 21.45
C MET A 143 -7.49 15.32 22.07
N THR A 144 -8.59 15.82 21.50
CA THR A 144 -9.23 17.08 21.90
C THR A 144 -10.35 16.93 22.91
N GLY A 145 -10.95 15.75 23.02
CA GLY A 145 -12.15 15.48 23.81
C GLY A 145 -13.43 16.11 23.25
N LYS A 146 -13.38 16.74 22.07
CA LYS A 146 -14.52 17.45 21.47
C LYS A 146 -15.26 16.56 20.49
N THR A 147 -16.59 16.52 20.61
CA THR A 147 -17.46 15.76 19.70
C THR A 147 -17.45 16.29 18.27
N LEU A 148 -17.19 17.59 18.07
CA LEU A 148 -17.06 18.20 16.74
C LEU A 148 -15.82 17.71 15.97
N ASP A 149 -14.86 17.11 16.66
CA ASP A 149 -13.65 16.54 16.09
C ASP A 149 -13.76 15.03 15.89
N ALA A 150 -14.95 14.46 16.10
CA ALA A 150 -15.25 13.08 15.72
C ALA A 150 -15.11 12.93 14.20
N ASP A 151 -14.71 11.74 13.78
CA ASP A 151 -14.50 11.38 12.37
C ASP A 151 -13.37 12.15 11.66
N LYS A 152 -12.61 12.97 12.37
CA LYS A 152 -11.50 13.75 11.80
C LYS A 152 -10.15 13.17 12.19
N TYR A 153 -9.22 13.17 11.24
CA TYR A 153 -7.85 12.68 11.40
C TYR A 153 -6.91 13.74 10.86
N ARG A 154 -5.92 14.15 11.65
CA ARG A 154 -5.10 15.32 11.35
C ARG A 154 -3.61 14.99 11.45
N TRP A 155 -2.86 15.33 10.40
CA TRP A 155 -1.41 15.32 10.39
C TRP A 155 -0.91 16.76 10.32
N ASP A 156 -0.26 17.20 11.40
CA ASP A 156 0.27 18.55 11.54
C ASP A 156 1.62 18.76 10.88
N ASP A 157 2.35 17.66 10.65
CA ASP A 157 3.69 17.56 10.07
C ASP A 157 3.67 17.12 8.60
N TYR A 158 2.53 17.28 7.93
CA TYR A 158 2.39 16.88 6.53
C TYR A 158 3.30 17.71 5.61
N ALA A 159 3.93 17.07 4.62
CA ALA A 159 4.95 17.71 3.77
C ALA A 159 4.48 19.01 3.06
N LYS A 160 3.18 19.14 2.77
CA LYS A 160 2.59 20.34 2.14
C LYS A 160 1.95 21.32 3.14
N GLY A 161 1.97 21.03 4.45
CA GLY A 161 1.36 21.84 5.50
C GLY A 161 0.60 20.99 6.52
N ILE A 162 -0.73 21.13 6.57
CA ILE A 162 -1.59 20.33 7.45
C ILE A 162 -2.55 19.51 6.58
N LEU A 163 -2.58 18.21 6.82
CA LEU A 163 -3.54 17.30 6.19
C LEU A 163 -4.66 16.99 7.19
N LEU A 164 -5.90 17.24 6.77
CA LEU A 164 -7.10 16.87 7.50
C LEU A 164 -7.92 15.90 6.65
N LEU A 165 -8.18 14.72 7.20
CA LEU A 165 -9.04 13.70 6.60
C LEU A 165 -10.31 13.60 7.42
N GLU A 166 -11.46 13.61 6.74
CA GLU A 166 -12.76 13.37 7.35
C GLU A 166 -13.32 12.02 6.88
N ARG A 167 -13.71 11.20 7.85
CA ARG A 167 -14.39 9.92 7.62
C ARG A 167 -15.87 10.16 7.34
N GLY A 168 -16.40 9.38 6.41
CA GLY A 168 -17.83 9.19 6.21
C GLY A 168 -18.22 7.72 6.28
N ILE A 169 -19.51 7.47 6.10
CA ILE A 169 -20.05 6.13 5.85
C ILE A 169 -20.48 6.12 4.38
N CYS A 170 -19.79 5.35 3.56
CA CYS A 170 -20.12 5.20 2.15
C CYS A 170 -20.98 3.95 1.94
N ARG A 171 -21.80 3.97 0.89
CA ARG A 171 -22.63 2.84 0.50
C ARG A 171 -22.28 2.39 -0.92
N ASP A 172 -21.89 1.13 -1.05
CA ASP A 172 -21.81 0.49 -2.36
C ASP A 172 -23.19 -0.09 -2.69
N MET A 173 -23.91 0.59 -3.59
CA MET A 173 -25.25 0.16 -4.03
C MET A 173 -25.21 -1.12 -4.86
N THR A 174 -24.06 -1.47 -5.46
CA THR A 174 -23.91 -2.70 -6.25
C THR A 174 -23.70 -3.92 -5.35
N ALA A 175 -22.94 -3.76 -4.26
CA ALA A 175 -22.68 -4.81 -3.28
C ALA A 175 -23.66 -4.80 -2.08
N ALA A 176 -24.53 -3.79 -1.99
CA ALA A 176 -25.41 -3.53 -0.85
C ALA A 176 -24.69 -3.47 0.50
N GLN A 177 -23.44 -2.99 0.51
CA GLN A 177 -22.59 -2.89 1.70
C GLN A 177 -22.37 -1.44 2.10
N THR A 178 -22.31 -1.20 3.42
CA THR A 178 -21.87 0.06 4.01
C THR A 178 -20.51 -0.12 4.67
N PHE A 179 -19.63 0.84 4.49
CA PHE A 179 -18.27 0.77 5.04
C PHE A 179 -17.74 2.17 5.37
N PRO A 180 -16.81 2.28 6.33
CA PRO A 180 -16.12 3.55 6.61
C PRO A 180 -15.27 3.93 5.40
N CYS A 181 -15.38 5.19 5.00
CA CYS A 181 -14.67 5.72 3.84
C CYS A 181 -14.09 7.10 4.10
N ILE A 182 -13.22 7.54 3.20
CA ILE A 182 -12.71 8.91 3.15
C ILE A 182 -13.76 9.76 2.43
N ALA A 183 -14.45 10.62 3.17
CA ALA A 183 -15.44 11.54 2.60
C ALA A 183 -14.78 12.82 2.07
N ARG A 184 -13.77 13.31 2.81
CA ARG A 184 -13.09 14.56 2.49
C ARG A 184 -11.61 14.49 2.85
N ILE A 185 -10.77 15.06 1.99
CA ILE A 185 -9.39 15.39 2.31
C ILE A 185 -9.22 16.89 2.15
N THR A 186 -8.61 17.54 3.13
CA THR A 186 -8.28 18.97 3.10
C THR A 186 -6.81 19.15 3.37
N VAL A 187 -6.13 19.89 2.50
CA VAL A 187 -4.73 20.29 2.66
C VAL A 187 -4.69 21.79 2.86
N THR A 188 -4.24 22.22 4.03
CA THR A 188 -3.95 23.64 4.32
C THR A 188 -2.46 23.85 4.13
N TYR A 189 -2.11 24.69 3.15
CA TYR A 189 -0.72 24.96 2.80
C TYR A 189 -0.09 25.97 3.76
N ARG A 190 1.20 25.78 4.03
CA ARG A 190 2.03 26.74 4.77
C ARG A 190 2.68 27.73 3.82
#